data_AF-A0A849ZD60-F1
#
_entry.id   AF-A0A849ZD60-F1
#
_cell.length_a   1.000
_cell.length_b   1.000
_cell.length_c   1.000
_cell.angle_alpha   90.00
_cell.angle_beta   90.00
_cell.angle_gamma   90.00
#
_symmetry.space_group_name_H-M   'P 1'
#
loop_
_entity.id
_entity.type
_entity.pdbx_description
1 polymer ?
#
loop_
_entity_poly.entity_id
_entity_poly.type
_entity_poly.pdbx_seq_one_letter_code
_entity_poly.pdbx_strand_id
1 'polypeptide(L)'
;MTSDGDPVLEGDPVLEGDPVLEALWTKALNSWSEDDRHKGFVAYCRELNKLDEAARRYRTVVDGTETAIESTPEVIEDAKKRLTGIAMIAVATLQADRTEPGAPGMHRKVRFAGYIVFILLMGLMAYALTPALRGD
;
A
#
# COMPACT_ATOMS: atom_id res chain seq x y z
N MET A 1 -42.36 13.08 -40.19
CA MET A 1 -42.02 14.03 -39.11
C MET A 1 -41.16 13.28 -38.13
N THR A 2 -39.86 13.39 -38.31
CA THR A 2 -38.78 12.74 -37.57
C THR A 2 -38.42 13.62 -36.39
N SER A 3 -38.61 13.15 -35.15
CA SER A 3 -37.98 13.74 -33.96
C SER A 3 -38.12 12.79 -32.79
N ASP A 4 -37.10 11.98 -32.57
CA ASP A 4 -36.50 11.74 -31.24
C ASP A 4 -35.28 10.84 -31.46
N GLY A 5 -34.23 11.48 -31.98
CA GLY A 5 -32.89 10.94 -31.85
C GLY A 5 -32.32 11.53 -30.57
N ASP A 6 -32.44 10.80 -29.47
CA ASP A 6 -31.63 11.06 -28.29
C ASP A 6 -30.16 11.12 -28.72
N PRO A 7 -29.38 12.14 -28.31
CA PRO A 7 -27.97 12.12 -28.55
C PRO A 7 -27.39 10.94 -27.77
N VAL A 8 -26.90 9.95 -28.53
CA VAL A 8 -25.96 8.95 -28.04
C VAL A 8 -24.87 9.73 -27.31
N LEU A 9 -24.86 9.65 -25.99
CA LEU A 9 -23.74 10.10 -25.18
C LEU A 9 -22.56 9.27 -25.68
N GLU A 10 -21.76 9.85 -26.58
CA GLU A 10 -20.42 9.41 -26.92
C GLU A 10 -19.74 9.21 -25.57
N GLY A 11 -19.59 7.93 -25.19
CA GLY A 11 -18.79 7.56 -24.05
C GLY A 11 -17.45 8.23 -24.25
N ASP A 12 -17.05 9.04 -23.26
CA ASP A 12 -15.71 9.60 -23.19
C ASP A 12 -14.72 8.53 -23.64
N PRO A 13 -13.80 8.82 -24.57
CA PRO A 13 -12.83 7.84 -24.98
C PRO A 13 -12.13 7.38 -23.72
N VAL A 14 -12.33 6.11 -23.42
CA VAL A 14 -11.71 5.33 -22.37
C VAL A 14 -10.20 5.31 -22.67
N LEU A 15 -9.54 6.43 -22.40
CA LEU A 15 -8.11 6.47 -22.13
C LEU A 15 -7.96 6.04 -20.66
N GLU A 16 -8.41 4.83 -20.33
CA GLU A 16 -8.39 4.21 -18.97
C GLU A 16 -6.97 3.78 -18.57
N GLY A 17 -5.98 4.64 -18.81
CA GLY A 17 -4.60 4.46 -18.36
C GLY A 17 -4.18 5.70 -17.60
N ASP A 18 -3.61 5.52 -16.41
CA ASP A 18 -2.92 6.63 -15.76
C ASP A 18 -1.72 7.03 -16.65
N PRO A 19 -1.68 8.25 -17.22
CA PRO A 19 -0.66 8.63 -18.18
C PRO A 19 0.75 8.63 -17.56
N VAL A 20 0.86 8.86 -16.25
CA VAL A 20 2.13 8.81 -15.53
C VAL A 20 2.60 7.37 -15.39
N LEU A 21 1.68 6.45 -15.10
CA LEU A 21 1.96 5.02 -15.01
C LEU A 21 2.50 4.48 -16.33
N GLU A 22 1.84 4.80 -17.45
CA GLU A 22 2.30 4.43 -18.78
C GLU A 22 3.69 5.01 -19.08
N ALA A 23 3.90 6.29 -18.80
CA ALA A 23 5.20 6.90 -19.03
C ALA A 23 6.33 6.26 -18.20
N LEU A 24 6.06 5.84 -16.95
CA LEU A 24 7.01 5.12 -16.11
C LEU A 24 7.28 3.71 -16.64
N TRP A 25 6.24 3.01 -17.10
CA TRP A 25 6.38 1.69 -17.70
C TRP A 25 7.18 1.73 -19.00
N THR A 26 6.85 2.66 -19.91
CA THR A 26 7.62 2.88 -21.13
C THR A 26 9.08 3.21 -20.84
N LYS A 27 9.37 4.03 -19.82
CA LYS A 27 10.75 4.29 -19.38
C LYS A 27 11.46 3.03 -18.88
N ALA A 28 10.77 2.17 -18.15
CA ALA A 28 11.32 0.90 -17.68
C ALA A 28 11.59 -0.05 -18.84
N LEU A 29 10.71 -0.11 -19.84
CA LEU A 29 10.91 -0.91 -21.06
C LEU A 29 12.08 -0.41 -21.91
N ASN A 30 12.19 0.90 -22.10
CA ASN A 30 13.29 1.50 -22.88
C ASN A 30 14.67 1.29 -22.24
N SER A 31 14.71 1.12 -20.92
CA SER A 31 15.93 0.98 -20.13
C SER A 31 15.82 -0.19 -19.15
N TRP A 32 15.59 -1.40 -19.67
CA TRP A 32 15.31 -2.60 -18.85
C TRP A 32 16.41 -2.97 -17.84
N SER A 33 17.66 -2.68 -18.18
CA SER A 33 18.81 -2.92 -17.30
C SER A 33 18.92 -1.89 -16.17
N GLU A 34 18.20 -0.76 -16.23
CA GLU A 34 18.20 0.24 -15.18
C GLU A 34 17.22 -0.12 -14.07
N ASP A 35 17.72 -0.76 -13.02
CA ASP A 35 16.94 -1.14 -11.84
C ASP A 35 16.15 0.01 -11.21
N ASP A 36 16.68 1.24 -11.26
CA ASP A 36 16.04 2.39 -10.65
C ASP A 36 14.76 2.81 -11.38
N ARG A 37 14.65 2.55 -12.70
CA ARG A 37 13.41 2.77 -13.47
C ARG A 37 12.30 1.83 -13.01
N HIS A 38 12.66 0.56 -12.81
CA HIS A 38 11.73 -0.45 -12.32
C HIS A 38 11.30 -0.18 -10.88
N LYS A 39 12.23 0.24 -10.00
CA LYS A 39 11.91 0.65 -8.63
C LYS A 39 10.95 1.84 -8.63
N GLY A 40 11.19 2.85 -9.48
CA GLY A 40 10.32 4.02 -9.62
C GLY A 40 8.91 3.64 -10.06
N PHE A 41 8.78 2.77 -11.06
CA PHE A 41 7.49 2.24 -11.50
C PHE A 41 6.77 1.47 -10.38
N VAL A 42 7.44 0.53 -9.71
CA VAL A 42 6.83 -0.27 -8.62
C VAL A 42 6.47 0.61 -7.43
N ALA A 43 7.28 1.61 -7.09
CA ALA A 43 6.99 2.56 -6.02
C ALA A 43 5.71 3.36 -6.33
N TYR A 44 5.57 3.85 -7.56
CA TYR A 44 4.36 4.56 -8.01
C TYR A 44 3.12 3.66 -7.93
N CYS A 45 3.22 2.40 -8.41
CA CYS A 45 2.15 1.41 -8.28
C CYS A 45 1.78 1.14 -6.82
N ARG A 46 2.76 1.09 -5.92
CA ARG A 46 2.53 0.91 -4.49
C ARG A 46 1.77 2.08 -3.89
N GLU A 47 2.17 3.31 -4.19
CA GLU A 47 1.51 4.53 -3.68
C GLU A 47 0.05 4.62 -4.10
N LEU A 48 -0.28 4.12 -5.30
CA LEU A 48 -1.65 4.09 -5.82
C LEU A 48 -2.43 2.81 -5.46
N ASN A 49 -1.86 1.89 -4.68
CA ASN A 49 -2.42 0.56 -4.41
C ASN A 49 -2.75 -0.25 -5.70
N LYS A 50 -1.97 -0.04 -6.77
CA LYS A 50 -2.08 -0.72 -8.08
C LYS A 50 -0.94 -1.73 -8.30
N LEU A 51 -0.57 -2.50 -7.28
CA LEU A 51 0.48 -3.52 -7.39
C LEU A 51 0.07 -4.69 -8.32
N ASP A 52 -1.23 -4.92 -8.47
CA ASP A 52 -1.81 -5.87 -9.42
C ASP A 52 -1.49 -5.49 -10.88
N GLU A 53 -1.57 -4.20 -11.19
CA GLU A 53 -1.24 -3.66 -12.52
C GLU A 53 0.25 -3.81 -12.82
N ALA A 54 1.12 -3.55 -11.84
CA ALA A 54 2.54 -3.83 -11.96
C ALA A 54 2.79 -5.32 -12.24
N ALA A 55 2.17 -6.21 -11.46
CA ALA A 55 2.32 -7.65 -11.65
C ALA A 55 1.83 -8.13 -13.03
N ARG A 56 0.70 -7.59 -13.51
CA ARG A 56 0.15 -7.87 -14.84
C ARG A 56 1.15 -7.52 -15.95
N ARG A 57 1.79 -6.35 -15.89
CA ARG A 57 2.80 -5.94 -16.90
C ARG A 57 4.09 -6.73 -16.84
N TYR A 58 4.58 -7.10 -15.66
CA TYR A 58 5.72 -8.01 -15.60
C TYR A 58 5.36 -9.41 -16.12
N ARG A 59 4.11 -9.85 -15.94
CA ARG A 59 3.65 -11.13 -16.47
C ARG A 59 3.58 -11.13 -18.00
N THR A 60 3.16 -10.04 -18.65
CA THR A 60 3.20 -9.94 -20.12
C THR A 60 4.62 -10.05 -20.67
N VAL A 61 5.61 -9.51 -19.96
CA VAL A 61 7.04 -9.69 -20.30
C VAL A 61 7.49 -11.14 -20.12
N VAL A 62 7.12 -11.79 -19.01
CA VAL A 62 7.45 -13.21 -18.76
C VAL A 62 6.83 -14.13 -19.81
N ASP A 63 5.58 -13.84 -20.21
CA ASP A 63 4.83 -14.61 -21.19
C ASP A 63 5.30 -14.32 -22.63
N GLY A 64 6.21 -13.36 -22.82
CA GLY A 64 6.71 -12.94 -24.15
C GLY A 64 5.65 -12.28 -25.02
N THR A 65 4.58 -11.76 -24.42
CA THR A 65 3.51 -11.03 -25.11
C THR A 65 3.79 -9.52 -25.19
N GLU A 66 4.75 -9.03 -24.40
CA GLU A 66 5.18 -7.63 -24.47
C GLU A 66 5.99 -7.38 -25.75
N THR A 67 5.47 -6.51 -26.62
CA THR A 67 6.09 -6.21 -27.92
C THR A 67 7.17 -5.13 -27.84
N ALA A 68 7.21 -4.36 -26.75
CA ALA A 68 8.12 -3.23 -26.60
C ALA A 68 9.57 -3.64 -26.23
N ILE A 69 9.79 -4.89 -25.82
CA ILE A 69 11.10 -5.43 -25.45
C ILE A 69 11.34 -6.78 -26.12
N GLU A 70 12.58 -7.03 -26.52
CA GLU A 70 12.96 -8.34 -27.03
C GLU A 70 12.89 -9.39 -25.90
N SER A 71 12.14 -10.46 -26.14
CA SER A 71 11.94 -11.54 -25.18
C SER A 71 13.16 -12.47 -25.12
N THR A 72 14.26 -11.96 -24.57
CA THR A 72 15.45 -12.76 -24.29
C THR A 72 15.27 -13.56 -23.00
N PRO A 73 15.95 -14.72 -22.84
CA PRO A 73 15.88 -15.51 -21.60
C PRO A 73 16.29 -14.71 -20.35
N GLU A 74 17.23 -13.76 -20.49
CA GLU A 74 17.68 -12.88 -19.42
C GLU A 74 16.58 -11.91 -18.97
N VAL A 75 15.89 -11.27 -19.92
CA VAL A 75 14.75 -10.38 -19.63
C VAL A 75 13.62 -11.13 -18.93
N ILE A 76 13.31 -12.35 -19.37
CA ILE A 76 12.27 -13.19 -18.76
C ILE A 76 12.62 -13.56 -17.33
N GLU A 77 13.86 -13.99 -17.07
CA GLU A 77 14.32 -14.33 -15.72
C GLU A 77 14.30 -13.10 -14.79
N ASP A 78 14.72 -11.93 -15.28
CA ASP A 78 14.65 -10.70 -14.49
C ASP A 78 13.21 -10.24 -14.23
N ALA A 79 12.31 -10.39 -15.21
CA ALA A 79 10.89 -10.12 -15.01
C ALA A 79 10.29 -11.04 -13.92
N LYS A 80 10.65 -12.33 -13.88
CA LYS A 80 10.24 -13.25 -12.81
C LYS A 80 10.74 -12.84 -11.43
N LYS A 81 12.00 -12.40 -11.33
CA LYS A 81 12.57 -11.87 -10.06
C LYS A 81 11.76 -10.66 -9.59
N ARG A 82 11.48 -9.72 -10.49
CA ARG A 82 10.67 -8.52 -10.17
C ARG A 82 9.24 -8.87 -9.78
N LEU A 83 8.61 -9.83 -10.45
CA LEU A 83 7.27 -10.32 -10.10
C LEU A 83 7.24 -10.94 -8.70
N THR A 84 8.27 -11.70 -8.33
CA THR A 84 8.45 -12.25 -6.98
C THR A 84 8.60 -11.12 -5.95
N GLY A 85 9.38 -10.08 -6.28
CA GLY A 85 9.51 -8.88 -5.45
C GLY A 85 8.18 -8.17 -5.20
N ILE A 86 7.36 -8.00 -6.24
CA ILE A 86 6.02 -7.40 -6.12
C ILE A 86 5.12 -8.26 -5.23
N ALA A 87 5.15 -9.58 -5.39
CA ALA A 87 4.38 -10.49 -4.55
C ALA A 87 4.78 -10.39 -3.06
N MET A 88 6.08 -10.27 -2.76
CA MET A 88 6.56 -10.05 -1.39
C MET A 88 6.07 -8.72 -0.81
N ILE A 89 6.07 -7.63 -1.59
CA ILE A 89 5.54 -6.34 -1.16
C ILE A 89 4.02 -6.45 -0.87
N ALA A 90 3.28 -7.12 -1.74
CA ALA A 90 1.84 -7.34 -1.56
C ALA A 90 1.54 -8.17 -0.29
N VAL A 91 2.33 -9.22 -0.01
CA VAL A 91 2.18 -10.00 1.23
C VAL A 91 2.53 -9.16 2.46
N ALA A 92 3.62 -8.37 2.40
CA ALA A 92 4.03 -7.52 3.51
C ALA A 92 2.98 -6.43 3.83
N THR A 93 2.36 -5.83 2.81
CA THR A 93 1.26 -4.85 2.99
C THR A 93 0.04 -5.52 3.61
N LEU A 94 -0.37 -6.70 3.14
CA LEU A 94 -1.45 -7.48 3.75
C LEU A 94 -1.17 -7.85 5.22
N GLN A 95 0.08 -8.16 5.55
CA GLN A 95 0.48 -8.45 6.93
C GLN A 95 0.44 -7.19 7.80
N ALA A 96 0.93 -6.05 7.29
CA ALA A 96 0.87 -4.78 7.99
C ALA A 96 -0.58 -4.39 8.33
N ASP A 97 -1.48 -4.48 7.35
CA ASP A 97 -2.91 -4.21 7.53
C ASP A 97 -3.56 -5.14 8.57
N ARG A 98 -3.11 -6.41 8.62
CA ARG A 98 -3.61 -7.38 9.60
C ARG A 98 -3.12 -7.11 11.03
N THR A 99 -1.94 -6.52 11.17
CA THR A 99 -1.31 -6.23 12.47
C THR A 99 -1.76 -4.91 13.10
N GLU A 100 -2.62 -4.13 12.44
CA GLU A 100 -3.26 -2.94 13.02
C GLU A 100 -4.74 -3.18 13.43
N PRO A 101 -5.06 -4.02 14.44
CA PRO A 101 -6.36 -3.94 15.08
C PRO A 101 -6.32 -2.80 16.12
N GLY A 102 -6.73 -1.60 15.74
CA GLY A 102 -7.18 -0.58 16.68
C GLY A 102 -6.54 0.80 16.54
N ALA A 103 -7.38 1.75 16.10
CA ALA A 103 -7.15 3.19 16.06
C ALA A 103 -6.04 3.73 17.01
N PRO A 104 -5.01 4.42 16.49
CA PRO A 104 -3.88 4.94 17.29
C PRO A 104 -4.28 5.94 18.39
N GLY A 105 -5.53 6.43 18.40
CA GLY A 105 -6.06 7.30 19.46
C GLY A 105 -6.48 6.58 20.75
N MET A 106 -6.75 5.27 20.72
CA MET A 106 -7.34 4.57 21.88
C MET A 106 -6.28 4.21 22.92
N HIS A 107 -5.07 3.81 22.51
CA HIS A 107 -3.99 3.45 23.43
C HIS A 107 -3.53 4.60 24.32
N ARG A 108 -3.54 5.85 23.83
CA ARG A 108 -3.17 7.02 24.63
C ARG A 108 -4.21 7.32 25.70
N LYS A 109 -5.50 7.19 25.39
CA LYS A 109 -6.61 7.39 26.34
C LYS A 109 -6.67 6.30 27.39
N VAL A 110 -6.47 5.03 27.01
CA VAL A 110 -6.43 3.90 27.96
C VAL A 110 -5.23 4.02 28.91
N ARG A 111 -4.05 4.41 28.40
CA ARG A 111 -2.88 4.68 29.26
C ARG A 111 -3.14 5.82 30.23
N PHE A 112 -3.76 6.91 29.78
CA PHE A 112 -4.08 8.05 30.64
C PHE A 112 -5.10 7.68 31.73
N ALA A 113 -6.14 6.90 31.38
CA ALA A 113 -7.09 6.39 32.36
C ALA A 113 -6.41 5.49 33.39
N GLY A 114 -5.50 4.62 32.97
CA GLY A 114 -4.70 3.78 33.87
C GLY A 114 -3.88 4.60 34.88
N TYR A 115 -3.23 5.68 34.45
CA TYR A 115 -2.48 6.56 35.35
C TYR A 115 -3.37 7.26 36.38
N ILE A 116 -4.56 7.73 35.97
CA ILE A 116 -5.50 8.38 36.90
C ILE A 116 -5.94 7.38 37.98
N VAL A 117 -6.30 6.16 37.60
CA VAL A 117 -6.69 5.11 38.55
C VAL A 117 -5.55 4.77 39.50
N PHE A 118 -4.32 4.65 38.98
CA PHE A 118 -3.15 4.36 39.80
C PHE A 118 -2.86 5.46 40.83
N ILE A 119 -2.93 6.74 40.44
CA ILE A 119 -2.75 7.88 41.36
C ILE A 119 -3.87 7.91 42.41
N LEU A 120 -5.11 7.64 42.02
CA LEU A 120 -6.24 7.54 42.96
C LEU A 120 -6.01 6.44 44.00
N LEU A 121 -5.57 5.25 43.57
CA LEU A 121 -5.26 4.14 44.48
C LEU A 121 -4.10 4.48 45.42
N MET A 122 -3.04 5.11 44.90
CA MET A 122 -1.92 5.59 45.73
C MET A 122 -2.38 6.61 46.78
N GLY A 123 -3.20 7.58 46.38
CA GLY A 123 -3.75 8.58 47.29
C GLY A 123 -4.66 7.96 48.36
N LEU A 124 -5.50 6.99 47.98
CA LEU A 124 -6.39 6.29 48.90
C LEU A 124 -5.61 5.41 49.88
N MET A 125 -4.55 4.75 49.41
CA MET A 125 -3.65 3.96 50.25
C MET A 125 -2.90 4.86 51.25
N ALA A 126 -2.37 6.00 50.79
CA ALA A 126 -1.72 6.98 51.66
C ALA A 126 -2.71 7.53 52.71
N TYR A 127 -3.93 7.86 52.30
CA TYR A 127 -5.00 8.30 53.21
C TYR A 127 -5.33 7.24 54.26
N ALA A 128 -5.45 5.97 53.88
CA ALA A 128 -5.73 4.86 54.80
C ALA A 128 -4.56 4.57 55.77
N LEU A 129 -3.32 4.77 55.34
CA LEU A 129 -2.12 4.60 56.18
C LEU A 129 -1.86 5.79 57.12
N THR A 130 -2.37 6.98 56.79
CA THR A 130 -2.17 8.20 57.60
C THR A 130 -2.69 8.09 59.04
N PRO A 131 -3.92 7.57 59.32
CA PRO A 131 -4.38 7.37 60.69
C PRO A 131 -3.64 6.22 61.41
N ALA A 132 -3.18 5.19 60.68
CA ALA A 132 -2.38 4.11 61.25
C ALA A 132 -0.98 4.57 61.71
N LEU A 133 -0.45 5.64 61.10
CA LEU A 133 0.83 6.27 61.48
C LEU A 133 0.67 7.38 62.53
N ARG A 134 -0.56 7.81 62.84
CA ARG A 134 -0.87 8.86 63.83
C ARG A 134 -1.35 8.34 65.19
N GLY A 135 -1.47 7.02 65.33
CA GLY A 135 -1.83 6.38 66.59
C GLY A 135 -0.59 6.18 67.47
N ASP A 136 -0.17 7.26 68.14
CA ASP A 136 0.53 7.26 69.43
C ASP A 136 -0.19 8.28 70.34
#